data_AF-A0A3D0NYR7-F1
#
_entry.id   AF-A0A3D0NYR7-F1
#
_cell.length_a   1.000
_cell.length_b   1.000
_cell.length_c   1.000
_cell.angle_alpha   90.00
_cell.angle_beta   90.00
_cell.angle_gamma   90.00
#
_symmetry.space_group_name_H-M   'P 1'
#
loop_
_entity.id
_entity.type
_entity.pdbx_description
1 polymer ?
#
loop_
_entity_poly.entity_id
_entity_poly.type
_entity_poly.pdbx_seq_one_letter_code
_entity_poly.pdbx_strand_id
1 'polypeptide(L)' 'MRIKRFTQFIALVVFGLASLNGAFGQATDNGSLNGTVSDQNGALIPGATVTIKNLTTGLTRTTTVRD' A
#
# COMPACT_ATOMS: atom_id res chain seq x y z
N MET A 1 -31.59 36.57 1.75
CA MET A 1 -31.24 35.31 2.45
C MET A 1 -31.18 34.07 1.53
N ARG A 2 -32.07 33.93 0.53
CA ARG A 2 -32.07 32.81 -0.45
C ARG A 2 -30.80 32.68 -1.29
N ILE A 3 -30.25 33.79 -1.80
CA ILE A 3 -29.01 33.78 -2.62
C ILE A 3 -27.78 33.34 -1.83
N LYS A 4 -27.63 33.79 -0.57
CA LYS A 4 -26.49 33.39 0.28
C LYS A 4 -26.50 31.88 0.56
N ARG A 5 -27.68 31.30 0.80
CA ARG A 5 -27.87 29.85 1.00
C ARG A 5 -27.54 29.05 -0.26
N PHE A 6 -27.85 29.58 -1.45
CA PHE A 6 -27.51 28.96 -2.72
C PHE A 6 -26.00 28.99 -2.99
N THR A 7 -25.32 30.11 -2.73
CA THR A 7 -23.86 30.21 -2.84
C THR A 7 -23.14 29.28 -1.85
N GLN A 8 -23.65 29.15 -0.62
CA GLN A 8 -23.11 28.21 0.37
C GLN A 8 -23.25 26.75 -0.07
N PHE A 9 -24.39 26.40 -0.69
CA PHE A 9 -24.62 25.06 -1.23
C PHE A 9 -23.64 24.73 -2.37
N ILE A 10 -23.45 25.67 -3.30
CA ILE A 10 -22.47 25.51 -4.39
C ILE A 10 -21.05 25.36 -3.85
N ALA A 11 -20.65 26.18 -2.88
CA ALA A 11 -19.32 26.09 -2.28
C ALA A 11 -19.06 24.71 -1.63
N LEU A 12 -20.08 24.14 -0.98
CA LEU A 12 -19.98 22.82 -0.34
C LEU A 12 -19.88 21.69 -1.37
N VAL A 13 -20.62 21.79 -2.47
CA VAL A 13 -20.52 20.84 -3.60
C VAL A 13 -19.14 20.91 -4.27
N VAL A 14 -18.62 22.11 -4.52
CA VAL A 14 -17.29 22.31 -5.11
C VAL A 14 -16.19 21.77 -4.19
N PHE A 15 -16.27 22.01 -2.89
CA PHE A 15 -15.32 21.47 -1.92
C PHE A 15 -15.38 19.92 -1.87
N GLY A 16 -16.58 19.34 -1.91
CA GLY A 16 -16.78 17.89 -1.96
C GLY A 16 -16.27 17.24 -3.25
N LEU A 17 -16.33 17.94 -4.39
CA LEU A 17 -15.76 17.47 -5.66
C LEU A 17 -14.21 17.57 -5.66
N ALA A 18 -13.66 18.61 -5.03
CA ALA A 18 -12.22 18.82 -4.95
C ALA A 18 -11.51 17.74 -4.08
N SER A 19 -12.17 17.23 -3.05
CA SER A 19 -11.62 16.19 -2.16
C SER A 19 -11.53 14.80 -2.81
N LEU A 20 -12.19 14.56 -3.95
CA LEU A 20 -12.14 13.27 -4.66
C LEU A 20 -10.78 12.97 -5.30
N ASN A 21 -9.90 13.97 -5.46
CA ASN A 21 -8.58 13.80 -6.09
C ASN A 21 -7.57 13.03 -5.24
N GLY A 22 -7.84 12.81 -3.94
CA GLY A 22 -6.93 12.14 -3.01
C GLY A 22 -7.07 10.61 -2.91
N ALA A 23 -8.02 9.99 -3.61
CA ALA A 23 -8.35 8.57 -3.41
C ALA A 23 -7.41 7.56 -4.10
N PHE A 24 -6.38 8.02 -4.82
CA PHE A 24 -5.42 7.18 -5.53
C PHE A 24 -4.40 6.45 -4.61
N GLY A 25 -4.41 6.71 -3.30
CA GLY A 25 -3.52 6.05 -2.33
C GLY A 25 -4.02 4.72 -1.76
N GLN A 26 -5.24 4.27 -2.11
CA GLN A 26 -5.83 3.04 -1.55
C GLN A 26 -5.43 1.77 -2.31
N ALA A 27 -4.83 1.90 -3.50
CA ALA A 27 -4.27 0.76 -4.22
C ALA A 27 -2.96 0.36 -3.55
N THR A 28 -3.06 -0.58 -2.62
CA THR A 28 -1.91 -1.24 -2.03
C THR A 28 -1.44 -2.28 -3.05
N ASP A 29 -0.61 -1.87 -4.02
CA ASP A 29 0.11 -2.76 -4.96
C ASP A 29 1.17 -3.59 -4.20
N ASN A 30 0.74 -4.33 -3.18
CA ASN A 30 1.58 -5.23 -2.41
C ASN A 30 1.46 -6.61 -3.04
N GLY A 31 2.40 -6.94 -3.92
CA GLY A 31 2.61 -8.34 -4.30
C GLY A 31 3.00 -9.16 -3.06
N SER A 32 2.33 -10.30 -2.84
CA SER A 32 2.70 -11.25 -1.79
C SER A 32 3.72 -12.26 -2.35
N LEU A 33 4.81 -12.47 -1.62
CA LEU A 33 5.76 -13.54 -1.89
C LEU A 33 5.79 -14.48 -0.68
N ASN A 34 5.37 -15.73 -0.89
CA ASN A 34 5.30 -16.73 0.15
C ASN A 34 6.18 -17.93 -0.24
N GLY A 35 6.91 -18.50 0.72
CA GLY A 35 7.78 -19.65 0.51
C GLY A 35 8.45 -20.10 1.80
N THR A 36 9.19 -21.20 1.72
CA THR A 36 9.95 -21.79 2.84
C THR A 36 11.43 -21.78 2.53
N VAL A 37 12.26 -21.60 3.56
CA VAL A 37 13.72 -21.75 3.45
C VAL A 37 14.10 -23.08 4.07
N SER A 38 14.72 -23.96 3.30
CA SER A 38 15.18 -25.28 3.74
C SER A 38 16.67 -25.48 3.50
N ASP A 39 17.30 -26.33 4.31
CA ASP A 39 18.67 -26.78 4.08
C ASP A 39 18.75 -27.89 3.01
N GLN A 40 19.96 -28.35 2.74
CA GLN A 40 20.24 -29.45 1.80
C GLN A 40 19.65 -30.81 2.21
N ASN A 41 19.29 -30.98 3.49
CA ASN A 41 18.66 -32.18 4.03
C ASN A 41 17.12 -32.05 4.07
N GLY A 42 16.56 -30.90 3.67
CA GLY A 42 15.13 -30.61 3.70
C GLY A 42 14.61 -30.06 5.04
N ALA A 43 15.48 -29.74 6.00
CA ALA A 43 15.06 -29.13 7.26
C ALA A 43 14.73 -27.65 7.08
N LEU A 44 13.64 -27.17 7.67
CA LEU A 44 13.28 -25.75 7.67
C LEU A 44 14.32 -24.93 8.45
N ILE A 45 14.63 -23.73 7.95
CA ILE A 45 15.58 -22.80 8.58
C ILE A 45 14.82 -21.59 9.15
N PRO A 46 14.46 -21.62 10.44
CA PRO A 46 13.97 -20.46 11.17
C PRO A 46 14.93 -19.27 11.17
N GLY A 47 14.39 -18.05 11.19
CA GLY A 47 15.20 -16.84 11.37
C GLY A 47 16.09 -16.47 10.18
N ALA A 48 16.01 -17.20 9.05
CA ALA A 48 16.72 -16.82 7.84
C ALA A 48 16.26 -15.44 7.35
N THR A 49 17.22 -14.56 7.04
CA THR A 49 16.95 -13.22 6.51
C THR A 49 16.75 -13.28 5.01
N VAL A 50 15.59 -12.80 4.55
CA VAL A 50 15.21 -12.72 3.14
C VAL A 50 15.10 -11.27 2.72
N THR A 51 15.83 -10.88 1.66
CA THR A 51 15.79 -9.54 1.08
C THR A 51 15.23 -9.60 -0.34
N ILE A 52 14.14 -8.88 -0.56
CA ILE A 52 13.45 -8.77 -1.86
C ILE A 52 13.72 -7.38 -2.42
N LYS A 53 14.19 -7.31 -3.67
CA LYS A 53 14.46 -6.06 -4.38
C LYS A 53 13.60 -5.97 -5.64
N ASN A 54 12.83 -4.90 -5.76
CA ASN A 54 12.17 -4.53 -7.00
C ASN A 54 13.21 -3.88 -7.93
N LEU A 55 13.50 -4.51 -9.07
CA LEU A 55 14.51 -4.02 -10.01
C LEU A 55 14.07 -2.78 -10.79
N THR A 56 12.77 -2.59 -10.96
CA THR A 56 12.18 -1.45 -11.69
C THR A 56 12.15 -0.19 -10.82
N THR A 57 11.78 -0.32 -9.55
CA THR A 57 11.61 0.83 -8.63
C THR A 57 12.79 1.02 -7.66
N GLY A 58 13.65 0.02 -7.52
CA GLY A 58 14.75 0.02 -6.54
C GLY A 58 14.30 -0.27 -5.09
N LEU A 59 13.00 -0.42 -4.83
CA LEU A 59 12.47 -0.70 -3.50
C LEU A 59 13.01 -2.03 -2.96
N THR A 60 13.52 -2.01 -1.74
CA THR A 60 14.03 -3.21 -1.05
C THR A 60 13.21 -3.47 0.21
N ARG A 61 12.85 -4.74 0.45
CA ARG A 61 12.14 -5.20 1.65
C ARG A 61 12.90 -6.37 2.24
N THR A 62 13.14 -6.33 3.54
CA THR A 62 13.75 -7.42 4.29
C THR A 62 12.73 -8.02 5.24
N THR A 63 12.68 -9.34 5.30
CA THR A 63 11.84 -10.10 6.22
C THR A 63 12.62 -11.29 6.77
N THR A 64 12.18 -11.83 7.89
CA THR A 64 12.75 -13.05 8.48
C THR A 64 11.78 -14.19 8.32
N VAL A 65 12.30 -15.38 8.03
CA VAL A 65 11.49 -16.60 8.05
C VAL A 65 10.94 -16.78 9.46
N ARG A 66 9.61 -16.88 9.54
CA ARG A 66 8.87 -17.15 10.78
C ARG A 66 8.72 -18.66 10.94
N ASP A 67 8.69 -19.11 12.19
CA ASP A 67 8.42 -20.50 12.57
C ASP A 67 7.02 -20.97 12.13
#